data_AF-A0A2E4VER4-F1
#
_entry.id   AF-A0A2E4VER4-F1
#
_cell.length_a   1.000
_cell.length_b   1.000
_cell.length_c   1.000
_cell.angle_alpha   90.00
_cell.angle_beta   90.00
_cell.angle_gamma   90.00
#
_symmetry.space_group_name_H-M   'P 1'
#
loop_
_entity.id
_entity.type
_entity.pdbx_description
1 polymer ?
#
loop_
_entity_poly.entity_id
_entity_poly.type
_entity_poly.pdbx_seq_one_letter_code
_entity_poly.pdbx_strand_id
1 'polypeptide(L)'
;MIMKRQIGTLCGFFVISLLFPLLASLLLRNTLLIWIFLILEAGSLCAFCILRFQDLVLLLQSRQTRYGTNVAISVLSVVGLAIFTNLIVLKRFDHVIDLTGEKWYTLSTQTQKVIKQLNQPVEVKAFFSQNPSSEREKRDYDRAKELLKMYQRASDKINVSFIDTFTEVQTVEKYEIRNNGTLVFESK
;
A
#
# COMPACT_ATOMS: atom_id res chain seq x y z
N MET A 1 -14.49 46.98 -26.72
CA MET A 1 -13.40 46.04 -26.33
C MET A 1 -13.50 45.51 -24.89
N ILE A 2 -14.25 46.18 -23.99
CA ILE A 2 -14.36 45.82 -22.56
C ILE A 2 -15.28 44.60 -22.31
N MET A 3 -16.27 44.35 -23.17
CA MET A 3 -17.25 43.25 -23.01
C MET A 3 -16.66 41.83 -23.16
N LYS A 4 -15.60 41.63 -23.95
CA LYS A 4 -14.97 40.30 -24.12
C LYS A 4 -14.15 39.85 -22.91
N ARG A 5 -13.72 40.78 -22.04
CA ARG A 5 -12.88 40.49 -20.87
C ARG A 5 -13.67 40.01 -19.65
N GLN A 6 -14.90 40.50 -19.47
CA GLN A 6 -15.76 40.08 -18.34
C GLN A 6 -16.36 38.67 -18.52
N ILE A 7 -16.63 38.26 -19.76
CA ILE A 7 -17.17 36.92 -20.08
C ILE A 7 -16.18 35.81 -19.68
N GLY A 8 -14.87 36.06 -19.75
CA GLY A 8 -13.83 35.08 -19.38
C GLY A 8 -13.73 34.80 -17.87
N THR A 9 -13.85 35.85 -17.04
CA THR A 9 -13.90 35.69 -15.58
C THR A 9 -15.20 35.04 -15.11
N LEU A 10 -16.32 35.31 -15.79
CA LEU A 10 -17.62 34.70 -15.49
C LEU A 10 -17.64 33.18 -15.72
N CYS A 11 -16.94 32.65 -16.74
CA CYS A 11 -16.85 31.20 -16.99
C CYS A 11 -16.00 30.43 -15.96
N GLY A 12 -14.98 31.04 -15.36
CA GLY A 12 -14.20 30.41 -14.27
C GLY A 12 -15.06 30.15 -13.02
N PHE A 13 -16.01 31.03 -12.74
CA PHE A 13 -17.00 30.82 -11.68
C PHE A 13 -17.95 29.66 -11.98
N PHE A 14 -18.26 29.36 -13.25
CA PHE A 14 -19.10 28.21 -13.61
C PHE A 14 -18.42 26.87 -13.31
N VAL A 15 -17.10 26.75 -13.51
CA VAL A 15 -16.33 25.54 -13.14
C VAL A 15 -16.29 25.36 -11.63
N ILE A 16 -16.06 26.44 -10.88
CA ILE A 16 -16.06 26.42 -9.40
C ILE A 16 -17.48 26.12 -8.85
N SER A 17 -18.53 26.64 -9.51
CA SER A 17 -19.92 26.36 -9.17
C SER A 17 -20.34 24.92 -9.47
N LEU A 18 -19.66 24.23 -10.40
CA LEU A 18 -19.92 22.84 -10.76
C LEU A 18 -19.17 21.82 -9.89
N LEU A 19 -18.10 22.23 -9.20
CA LEU A 19 -17.41 21.41 -8.19
C LEU A 19 -18.25 21.17 -6.92
N PHE A 20 -19.13 22.12 -6.58
CA PHE A 20 -20.01 22.04 -5.41
C PHE A 20 -21.01 20.85 -5.47
N PRO A 21 -21.73 20.60 -6.58
CA PRO A 21 -22.61 19.43 -6.70
C PRO A 21 -21.85 18.09 -6.77
N LEU A 22 -20.62 18.04 -7.30
CA LEU A 22 -19.78 16.85 -7.23
C LEU A 22 -19.48 16.48 -5.77
N LEU A 23 -19.11 17.48 -4.94
CA LEU A 23 -18.87 17.29 -3.51
C LEU A 23 -20.13 16.83 -2.76
N ALA A 24 -21.31 17.38 -3.09
CA ALA A 24 -22.59 16.96 -2.52
C ALA A 24 -22.96 15.51 -2.89
N SER A 25 -22.67 15.08 -4.12
CA SER A 25 -22.90 13.70 -4.57
C SER A 25 -21.99 12.68 -3.88
N LEU A 26 -20.77 13.09 -3.51
CA LEU A 26 -19.82 12.28 -2.74
C LEU A 26 -20.31 12.07 -1.30
N LEU A 27 -21.00 13.06 -0.72
CA LEU A 27 -21.59 13.00 0.62
C LEU A 27 -22.79 12.04 0.70
N LEU A 28 -23.59 11.95 -0.36
CA LEU A 28 -24.78 11.10 -0.46
C LEU A 28 -24.48 9.64 -0.85
N ARG A 29 -23.19 9.27 -1.01
CA ARG A 29 -22.69 7.91 -1.34
C ARG A 29 -23.40 7.24 -2.52
N ASN A 30 -23.83 8.02 -3.52
CA ASN A 30 -24.54 7.50 -4.69
C ASN A 30 -23.64 7.45 -5.93
N THR A 31 -23.19 6.25 -6.32
CA THR A 31 -22.17 6.03 -7.35
C THR A 31 -22.55 6.56 -8.73
N LEU A 32 -23.82 6.51 -9.13
CA LEU A 32 -24.25 6.94 -10.47
C LEU A 32 -24.18 8.47 -10.65
N LEU A 33 -24.54 9.24 -9.61
CA LEU A 33 -24.50 10.70 -9.67
C LEU A 33 -23.06 11.21 -9.79
N ILE A 34 -22.12 10.54 -9.14
CA ILE A 34 -20.69 10.89 -9.22
C ILE A 34 -20.19 10.82 -10.67
N TRP A 35 -20.51 9.74 -11.40
CA TRP A 35 -20.08 9.60 -12.79
C TRP A 35 -20.68 10.65 -13.72
N ILE A 36 -21.96 11.02 -13.54
CA ILE A 36 -22.63 12.04 -14.36
C ILE A 36 -21.97 13.42 -14.14
N PHE A 37 -21.73 13.81 -12.88
CA PHE A 37 -21.09 15.10 -12.59
C PHE A 37 -19.64 15.15 -13.08
N LEU A 38 -18.87 14.06 -12.94
CA LEU A 38 -17.50 13.98 -13.47
C LEU A 38 -17.45 14.17 -14.99
N ILE A 39 -18.37 13.55 -15.73
CA ILE A 39 -18.44 13.69 -17.19
C ILE A 39 -18.79 15.13 -17.58
N LEU A 40 -19.73 15.75 -16.87
CA LEU A 40 -20.17 17.12 -17.14
C LEU A 40 -19.05 18.14 -16.86
N GLU A 41 -18.31 17.93 -15.77
CA GLU A 41 -17.15 18.75 -15.39
C GLU A 41 -16.00 18.57 -16.38
N ALA A 42 -15.67 17.33 -16.75
CA ALA A 42 -14.67 17.04 -17.77
C ALA A 42 -15.04 17.67 -19.12
N GLY A 43 -16.31 17.60 -19.52
CA GLY A 43 -16.82 18.23 -20.74
C GLY A 43 -16.69 19.76 -20.72
N SER A 44 -17.03 20.39 -19.59
CA SER A 44 -16.87 21.84 -19.39
C SER A 44 -15.41 22.27 -19.45
N LEU A 45 -14.52 21.51 -18.81
CA LEU A 45 -13.08 21.75 -18.80
C LEU A 45 -12.46 21.57 -20.20
N CYS A 46 -12.87 20.53 -20.94
CA CYS A 46 -12.48 20.33 -22.34
C CYS A 46 -12.96 21.47 -23.25
N ALA A 47 -14.22 21.90 -23.12
CA ALA A 47 -14.74 23.02 -23.89
C ALA A 47 -14.00 24.32 -23.59
N PHE A 48 -13.67 24.58 -22.31
CA PHE A 48 -12.85 25.71 -21.90
C PHE A 48 -11.45 25.66 -22.52
N CYS A 49 -10.78 24.50 -22.48
CA CYS A 49 -9.47 24.30 -23.09
C CYS A 49 -9.47 24.55 -24.60
N ILE A 50 -10.50 24.09 -25.32
CA ILE A 50 -10.62 24.28 -26.77
C ILE A 50 -10.91 25.74 -27.13
N LEU A 51 -11.89 26.37 -26.46
CA LEU A 51 -12.30 27.75 -26.76
C LEU A 51 -11.25 28.80 -26.37
N ARG A 52 -10.36 28.48 -25.42
CA ARG A 52 -9.35 29.41 -24.89
C ARG A 52 -7.91 28.96 -25.13
N PHE A 53 -7.69 28.05 -26.09
CA PHE A 53 -6.37 27.51 -26.38
C PHE A 53 -5.30 28.61 -26.61
N GLN A 54 -5.65 29.69 -27.31
CA GLN A 54 -4.73 30.82 -27.56
C GLN A 54 -4.36 31.59 -26.27
N ASP A 55 -5.33 31.83 -25.38
CA ASP A 55 -5.10 32.50 -24.10
C ASP A 55 -4.29 31.61 -23.14
N LEU A 56 -4.52 30.29 -23.18
CA LEU A 56 -3.76 29.30 -22.40
C LEU A 56 -2.30 29.21 -22.85
N VAL A 57 -2.04 29.26 -24.16
CA VAL A 57 -0.67 29.27 -24.70
C VAL A 57 0.05 30.56 -24.32
N LEU A 58 -0.63 31.71 -24.31
CA LEU A 58 -0.05 32.98 -23.85
C LEU A 58 0.22 32.99 -22.34
N LEU A 59 -0.65 32.38 -21.54
CA LEU A 59 -0.41 32.18 -20.10
C LEU A 59 0.78 31.24 -19.86
N LEU A 60 0.93 30.17 -20.64
CA LEU A 60 2.08 29.25 -20.60
C LEU A 60 3.40 29.92 -21.04
N GLN A 61 3.35 30.87 -21.97
CA GLN A 61 4.51 31.67 -22.41
C GLN A 61 4.88 32.80 -21.44
N SER A 62 4.01 33.13 -20.48
CA SER A 62 4.31 34.17 -19.48
C SER A 62 5.47 33.75 -18.57
N ARG A 63 6.30 34.72 -18.16
CA ARG A 63 7.47 34.45 -17.31
C ARG A 63 7.09 33.78 -15.98
N GLN A 64 5.93 34.11 -15.41
CA GLN A 64 5.45 33.51 -14.14
C GLN A 64 5.09 32.03 -14.28
N THR A 65 4.51 31.60 -15.40
CA THR A 65 4.15 30.19 -15.61
C THR A 65 5.38 29.31 -15.86
N ARG A 66 6.43 29.85 -16.51
CA ARG A 66 7.71 29.12 -16.66
C ARG A 66 8.35 28.75 -15.31
N TYR A 67 8.26 29.63 -14.31
CA TYR A 67 8.72 29.32 -12.96
C TYR A 67 7.82 28.29 -12.27
N GLY A 68 6.49 28.42 -12.41
CA GLY A 68 5.53 27.46 -11.86
C GLY A 68 5.68 26.05 -12.44
N THR A 69 5.89 25.93 -13.76
CA THR A 69 6.11 24.64 -14.44
C THR A 69 7.41 23.98 -13.98
N ASN A 70 8.50 24.74 -13.84
CA ASN A 70 9.76 24.18 -13.34
C ASN A 70 9.64 23.69 -11.90
N VAL A 71 8.94 24.43 -11.04
CA VAL A 71 8.65 24.01 -9.66
C VAL A 71 7.78 22.76 -9.65
N ALA A 72 6.71 22.73 -10.45
CA ALA A 72 5.83 21.58 -10.56
C ALA A 72 6.58 20.33 -11.04
N ILE A 73 7.39 20.44 -12.10
CA ILE A 73 8.24 19.35 -12.60
C ILE A 73 9.20 18.89 -11.50
N SER A 74 9.85 19.82 -10.79
CA SER A 74 10.79 19.49 -9.72
C SER A 74 10.11 18.72 -8.58
N VAL A 75 8.93 19.18 -8.14
CA VAL A 75 8.13 18.48 -7.12
C VAL A 75 7.72 17.09 -7.62
N LEU A 76 7.26 16.98 -8.87
CA LEU A 76 6.85 15.72 -9.47
C LEU A 76 8.03 14.75 -9.62
N SER A 77 9.22 15.26 -9.95
CA SER A 77 10.46 14.47 -9.98
C SER A 77 10.82 13.95 -8.59
N VAL A 78 10.78 14.79 -7.55
CA VAL A 78 11.09 14.36 -6.17
C VAL A 78 10.08 13.32 -5.69
N VAL A 79 8.78 13.55 -5.90
CA VAL A 79 7.73 12.60 -5.54
C VAL A 79 7.86 11.30 -6.33
N GLY A 80 8.09 11.39 -7.64
CA GLY A 80 8.31 10.24 -8.50
C GLY A 80 9.52 9.41 -8.06
N LEU A 81 10.62 10.06 -7.67
CA LEU A 81 11.82 9.40 -7.18
C LEU A 81 11.58 8.74 -5.81
N ALA A 82 10.83 9.39 -4.92
CA ALA A 82 10.43 8.82 -3.63
C ALA A 82 9.54 7.57 -3.83
N ILE A 83 8.57 7.62 -4.75
CA ILE A 83 7.73 6.46 -5.08
C ILE A 83 8.58 5.35 -5.70
N PHE A 84 9.44 5.68 -6.66
CA PHE A 84 10.30 4.71 -7.34
C PHE A 84 11.25 4.00 -6.36
N THR A 85 11.92 4.76 -5.50
CA THR A 85 12.79 4.21 -4.45
C THR A 85 12.00 3.35 -3.47
N ASN A 86 10.83 3.81 -3.01
CA ASN A 86 9.98 3.05 -2.12
C ASN A 86 9.51 1.72 -2.77
N LEU A 87 9.12 1.73 -4.05
CA LEU A 87 8.74 0.52 -4.78
C LEU A 87 9.90 -0.47 -4.96
N ILE A 88 11.13 0.02 -5.17
CA ILE A 88 12.32 -0.84 -5.21
C ILE A 88 12.59 -1.44 -3.82
N VAL A 89 12.50 -0.63 -2.77
CA VAL A 89 12.70 -1.09 -1.39
C VAL A 89 11.70 -2.18 -1.04
N LEU A 90 10.41 -1.92 -1.25
CA LEU A 90 9.34 -2.87 -0.97
C LEU A 90 9.44 -4.17 -1.78
N LYS A 91 9.98 -4.15 -3.00
CA LYS A 91 10.08 -5.35 -3.85
C LYS A 91 11.38 -6.13 -3.73
N ARG A 92 12.49 -5.50 -3.31
CA ARG A 92 13.83 -6.16 -3.28
C ARG A 92 14.44 -6.32 -1.89
N PHE A 93 14.01 -5.56 -0.88
CA PHE A 93 14.68 -5.54 0.43
C PHE A 93 14.04 -6.45 1.48
N ASP A 94 13.32 -7.49 1.09
CA ASP A 94 13.01 -8.58 2.04
C ASP A 94 14.25 -9.43 2.40
N HIS A 95 15.39 -9.20 1.72
CA HIS A 95 16.66 -9.83 2.05
C HIS A 95 17.35 -9.13 3.22
N VAL A 96 17.07 -9.59 4.44
CA VAL A 96 17.81 -9.18 5.64
C VAL A 96 19.21 -9.79 5.57
N ILE A 97 20.22 -8.95 5.42
CA ILE A 97 21.62 -9.38 5.44
C ILE A 97 22.04 -9.50 6.90
N ASP A 98 22.34 -10.73 7.34
CA ASP A 98 22.87 -10.99 8.67
C ASP A 98 24.35 -10.59 8.73
N LEU A 99 24.65 -9.57 9.53
CA LEU A 99 26.01 -9.04 9.74
C LEU A 99 26.71 -9.69 10.95
N THR A 100 26.06 -10.62 11.65
CA THR A 100 26.69 -11.33 12.77
C THR A 100 27.76 -12.28 12.26
N GLY A 101 28.91 -12.34 12.94
CA GLY A 101 30.05 -13.18 12.52
C GLY A 101 29.68 -14.67 12.41
N GLU A 102 28.78 -15.13 13.27
CA GLU A 102 28.32 -16.52 13.36
C GLU A 102 26.99 -16.79 12.63
N LYS A 103 26.41 -15.78 11.97
CA LYS A 103 25.16 -15.88 11.19
C LYS A 103 23.98 -16.49 11.95
N TRP A 104 23.76 -16.07 13.20
CA TRP A 104 22.71 -16.63 14.07
C TRP A 104 21.29 -16.41 13.54
N TYR A 105 21.11 -15.46 12.62
CA TYR A 105 19.83 -15.09 12.02
C TYR A 105 19.73 -15.49 10.55
N THR A 106 20.54 -16.48 10.13
CA THR A 106 20.53 -17.05 8.78
C THR A 106 20.23 -18.55 8.83
N LEU A 107 19.32 -19.03 7.97
CA LEU A 107 19.06 -20.46 7.84
C LEU A 107 20.27 -21.19 7.27
N SER A 108 20.51 -22.42 7.76
CA SER A 108 21.57 -23.29 7.24
C SER A 108 21.43 -23.52 5.73
N THR A 109 22.54 -23.76 5.04
CA THR A 109 22.54 -24.01 3.59
C THR A 109 21.70 -25.23 3.21
N GLN A 110 21.65 -26.26 4.05
CA GLN A 110 20.80 -27.43 3.86
C GLN A 110 19.31 -27.08 3.98
N THR A 111 18.94 -26.33 5.01
CA THR A 111 17.55 -25.88 5.23
C THR A 111 17.06 -25.02 4.05
N GLN A 112 17.89 -24.09 3.56
CA GLN A 112 17.56 -23.28 2.39
C GLN A 112 17.31 -24.12 1.12
N LYS A 113 18.09 -25.20 0.91
CA LYS A 113 17.87 -26.10 -0.23
C LYS A 113 16.53 -26.82 -0.14
N VAL A 114 16.17 -27.33 1.03
CA VAL A 114 14.90 -28.03 1.25
C VAL A 114 13.72 -27.08 1.03
N ILE A 115 13.79 -25.86 1.58
CA ILE A 115 12.72 -24.86 1.44
C ILE A 115 12.54 -24.43 -0.04
N LYS A 116 13.64 -24.30 -0.79
CA LYS A 116 13.57 -23.96 -2.23
C LYS A 116 12.98 -25.09 -3.08
N GLN A 117 13.02 -26.33 -2.61
CA GLN A 117 12.46 -27.51 -3.27
C GLN A 117 10.98 -27.75 -2.92
N LEU A 118 10.37 -26.94 -2.06
CA LEU A 118 8.95 -27.04 -1.78
C LEU A 118 8.15 -26.85 -3.07
N ASN A 119 7.37 -27.84 -3.47
CA ASN A 119 6.54 -27.77 -4.68
C ASN A 119 5.20 -27.09 -4.42
N GLN A 120 4.67 -27.25 -3.22
CA GLN A 120 3.36 -26.78 -2.78
C GLN A 120 3.48 -25.79 -1.61
N PRO A 121 2.49 -24.88 -1.44
CA PRO A 121 2.48 -23.94 -0.33
C PRO A 121 2.23 -24.66 1.00
N VAL A 122 3.01 -24.31 2.02
CA VAL A 122 2.91 -24.84 3.38
C VAL A 122 2.42 -23.72 4.30
N GLU A 123 1.31 -23.96 4.97
CA GLU A 123 0.74 -23.08 5.98
C GLU A 123 1.16 -23.56 7.37
N VAL A 124 1.81 -22.69 8.13
CA VAL A 124 2.24 -22.95 9.50
C VAL A 124 1.35 -22.16 10.44
N LYS A 125 0.61 -22.86 11.29
CA LYS A 125 -0.24 -22.29 12.33
C LYS A 125 0.46 -22.44 13.68
N ALA A 126 0.89 -21.32 14.24
CA ALA A 126 1.65 -21.25 15.48
C ALA A 126 0.73 -20.86 16.62
N PHE A 127 0.40 -21.82 17.49
CA PHE A 127 -0.50 -21.63 18.62
C PHE A 127 0.29 -21.13 19.83
N PHE A 128 0.21 -19.81 20.05
CA PHE A 128 0.87 -19.14 21.16
C PHE A 128 -0.07 -18.16 21.86
N SER A 129 -0.10 -18.18 23.19
CA SER A 129 -0.78 -17.13 23.96
C SER A 129 -0.17 -15.76 23.70
N GLN A 130 -1.01 -14.74 23.45
CA GLN A 130 -0.56 -13.35 23.37
C GLN A 130 -0.22 -12.76 24.75
N ASN A 131 -0.72 -13.36 25.83
CA ASN A 131 -0.41 -12.97 27.19
C ASN A 131 0.33 -14.13 27.89
N PRO A 132 1.65 -14.24 27.70
CA PRO A 132 2.44 -15.34 28.28
C PRO A 132 2.39 -15.26 29.80
N SER A 133 2.08 -16.40 30.43
CA SER A 133 1.90 -16.51 31.88
C SER A 133 3.25 -16.53 32.62
N SER A 134 4.34 -16.77 31.88
CA SER A 134 5.69 -16.86 32.41
C SER A 134 6.73 -16.28 31.44
N GLU A 135 7.87 -15.85 31.98
CA GLU A 135 9.04 -15.44 31.19
C GLU A 135 9.56 -16.54 30.27
N ARG A 136 9.28 -17.82 30.58
CA ARG A 136 9.66 -18.94 29.71
C ARG A 136 8.80 -18.95 28.45
N GLU A 137 7.48 -18.88 28.60
CA GLU A 137 6.53 -18.83 27.49
C GLU A 137 6.80 -17.65 26.56
N LYS A 138 7.11 -16.47 27.13
CA LYS A 138 7.47 -15.29 26.34
C LYS A 138 8.71 -15.52 25.47
N ARG A 139 9.78 -16.09 26.06
CA ARG A 139 11.01 -16.40 25.31
C ARG A 139 10.78 -17.44 24.22
N ASP A 140 9.95 -18.44 24.49
CA ASP A 140 9.64 -19.48 23.52
C ASP A 140 8.81 -18.92 22.34
N TYR A 141 7.85 -18.03 22.63
CA TYR A 141 7.15 -17.25 21.60
C TYR A 141 8.11 -16.42 20.75
N ASP A 142 8.98 -15.62 21.38
CA ASP A 142 9.89 -14.73 20.65
C ASP A 142 10.85 -15.54 19.76
N ARG A 143 11.40 -16.65 20.27
CA ARG A 143 12.25 -17.57 19.50
C ARG A 143 11.51 -18.21 18.33
N ALA A 144 10.30 -18.72 18.56
CA ALA A 144 9.49 -19.33 17.50
C ALA A 144 9.13 -18.30 16.43
N LYS A 145 8.76 -17.08 16.85
CA LYS A 145 8.45 -15.97 15.96
C LYS A 145 9.62 -15.57 15.08
N GLU A 146 10.79 -15.42 15.68
CA GLU A 146 12.00 -15.07 14.93
C GLU A 146 12.38 -16.17 13.93
N LEU A 147 12.36 -17.43 14.38
CA LEU A 147 12.68 -18.57 13.54
C LEU A 147 11.69 -18.70 12.36
N LEU A 148 10.39 -18.69 12.63
CA LEU A 148 9.35 -18.80 11.59
C LEU A 148 9.40 -17.63 10.59
N LYS A 149 9.76 -16.44 11.05
CA LYS A 149 10.00 -15.29 10.17
C LYS A 149 11.18 -15.53 9.23
N MET A 150 12.24 -16.21 9.67
CA MET A 150 13.35 -16.60 8.80
C MET A 150 12.91 -17.60 7.74
N TYR A 151 12.07 -18.58 8.10
CA TYR A 151 11.48 -19.54 7.14
C TYR A 151 10.60 -18.86 6.09
N GLN A 152 9.73 -17.94 6.51
CA GLN A 152 8.85 -17.19 5.62
C GLN A 152 9.62 -16.31 4.63
N ARG A 153 10.69 -15.64 5.08
CA ARG A 153 11.58 -14.85 4.18
C ARG A 153 12.35 -15.70 3.18
N ALA A 154 12.58 -16.98 3.47
CA ALA A 154 13.36 -17.86 2.62
C ALA A 154 12.56 -18.42 1.43
N SER A 155 11.23 -18.41 1.49
CA SER A 155 10.36 -18.84 0.39
C SER A 155 8.94 -18.29 0.52
N ASP A 156 8.42 -17.75 -0.58
CA ASP A 156 7.05 -17.26 -0.71
C ASP A 156 6.00 -18.38 -0.55
N LYS A 157 6.43 -19.66 -0.54
CA LYS A 157 5.55 -20.82 -0.35
C LYS A 157 5.28 -21.14 1.12
N ILE A 158 6.00 -20.53 2.07
CA ILE A 158 5.78 -20.75 3.50
C ILE A 158 4.98 -19.58 4.04
N ASN A 159 3.77 -19.85 4.52
CA ASN A 159 2.93 -18.83 5.14
C ASN A 159 2.76 -19.13 6.62
N VAL A 160 2.99 -18.14 7.49
CA VAL A 160 2.95 -18.32 8.95
C VAL A 160 1.82 -17.49 9.53
N SER A 161 0.99 -18.11 10.36
CA SER A 161 -0.08 -17.47 11.13
C SER A 161 0.12 -17.74 12.62
N PHE A 162 0.06 -16.68 13.44
CA PHE A 162 0.07 -16.81 14.90
C PHE A 162 -1.35 -16.76 15.40
N ILE A 163 -1.76 -17.81 16.11
CA ILE A 163 -3.11 -17.99 16.63
C ILE A 163 -3.03 -17.89 18.14
N ASP A 164 -3.84 -16.98 18.69
CA ASP A 164 -3.92 -16.83 20.14
C ASP A 164 -4.77 -17.94 20.76
N THR A 165 -4.15 -18.76 21.59
CA THR A 165 -4.82 -19.89 22.23
C THR A 165 -5.96 -19.48 23.16
N PHE A 166 -5.94 -18.26 23.70
CA PHE A 166 -6.98 -17.79 24.62
C PHE A 166 -8.11 -17.03 23.91
N THR A 167 -7.80 -16.39 22.79
CA THR A 167 -8.80 -15.61 22.03
C THR A 167 -9.51 -16.47 20.98
N GLU A 168 -8.80 -17.39 20.33
CA GLU A 168 -9.30 -18.19 19.20
C GLU A 168 -9.63 -19.64 19.60
N VAL A 169 -10.47 -19.81 20.63
CA VAL A 169 -10.81 -21.12 21.24
C VAL A 169 -11.36 -22.12 20.22
N GLN A 170 -12.19 -21.69 19.27
CA GLN A 170 -12.77 -22.57 18.24
C GLN A 170 -11.69 -23.21 17.35
N THR A 171 -10.64 -22.45 17.02
CA THR A 171 -9.53 -22.96 16.21
C THR A 171 -8.68 -23.92 17.04
N VAL A 172 -8.40 -23.60 18.30
CA VAL A 172 -7.67 -24.46 19.24
C VAL A 172 -8.38 -25.81 19.39
N GLU A 173 -9.70 -25.82 19.58
CA GLU A 173 -10.51 -27.04 19.70
C GLU A 173 -10.50 -27.85 18.39
N LYS A 174 -10.67 -27.20 17.24
CA LYS A 174 -10.61 -27.86 15.92
C LYS A 174 -9.30 -28.61 15.68
N TYR A 175 -8.19 -28.04 16.12
CA TYR A 175 -6.85 -28.62 15.99
C TYR A 175 -6.43 -29.45 17.21
N GLU A 176 -7.33 -29.67 18.17
CA GLU A 176 -7.11 -30.43 19.41
C GLU A 176 -5.85 -29.97 20.18
N ILE A 177 -5.58 -28.66 20.17
CA ILE A 177 -4.35 -28.10 20.74
C ILE A 177 -4.48 -28.03 22.26
N ARG A 178 -3.71 -28.88 22.95
CA ARG A 178 -3.72 -28.96 24.42
C ARG A 178 -2.60 -28.16 25.08
N ASN A 179 -1.50 -27.96 24.36
CA ASN A 179 -0.31 -27.30 24.88
C ASN A 179 -0.02 -26.02 24.11
N ASN A 180 0.26 -24.95 24.87
CA ASN A 180 0.76 -23.70 24.32
C ASN A 180 2.17 -23.92 23.71
N GLY A 181 2.46 -23.29 22.57
CA GLY A 181 3.70 -23.49 21.82
C GLY A 181 3.65 -24.62 20.79
N THR A 182 2.45 -25.07 20.39
CA THR A 182 2.28 -26.09 19.36
C THR A 182 2.30 -25.45 17.96
N LEU A 183 2.98 -26.09 17.02
CA LEU A 183 2.99 -25.72 15.61
C LEU A 183 2.26 -26.78 14.79
N VAL A 184 1.30 -26.35 13.96
CA VAL A 184 0.60 -27.22 13.00
C VAL A 184 1.04 -26.84 11.60
N PHE A 185 1.40 -27.84 10.80
CA PHE A 185 1.81 -27.67 9.41
C PHE A 185 0.75 -28.26 8.51
N GLU A 186 0.21 -27.44 7.62
CA GLU A 186 -0.74 -27.83 6.60
C GLU A 186 -0.13 -27.62 5.22
N SER A 187 -0.42 -28.53 4.29
CA SER A 187 -0.08 -28.37 2.90
C SER A 187 -1.32 -28.63 2.06
N LYS A 188 -1.58 -27.75 1.10
CA LYS A 188 -2.60 -27.97 0.07
C LYS A 188 -2.06 -28.86 -1.03
#